data_AF-A0AAD5KJ20-F1
#
_entry.id   AF-A0AAD5KJ20-F1
#
_cell.length_a   1.000
_cell.length_b   1.000
_cell.length_c   1.000
_cell.angle_alpha   90.00
_cell.angle_beta   90.00
_cell.angle_gamma   90.00
#
_symmetry.space_group_name_H-M   'P 1'
#
loop_
_entity.id
_entity.type
_entity.pdbx_description
1 polymer ?
#
loop_
_entity_poly.entity_id
_entity_poly.type
_entity_poly.pdbx_seq_one_letter_code
_entity_poly.pdbx_strand_id
1 'polypeptide(L)'
;MWSNQDLSETKTMLEPSKKSEYWIVGIALIIFFTSGILIGRYGTGHDSQHVLDVKQMVIDQISTDQISSNLRYLTSTPHVAGTAQDLLQAEWMRDRFLEAGLDEAKTVPYDVLLSYPLPGVMNKVSLIDDHGRINYTTAGRQPPLGSPEEYSEDIMHNFNAFSASGVVEGNVVYVHYGRKKDYEFLLSRGINVSGHIALIRLGAIFRGSKVELAERYGAIGAILFSDRIEKTSQDRNFTYPDSWWMPGTGAEYGHVGRMRGGDLLTPYYPAIESAFRVNEDNHPGLPKIPVLAIGYEEAEVILRHISPENPAPTKWSGKMDAPYNIGPNLRNPGWKVRLDVSVANERRTTFNTIGILKGSVEDDRYVLLGNHRDAWTFGALDPSSGTASMIEIARVFGNIKREQNWRPRRTIVFCSWGAHEYGLVGSYEWTQQHAKVLNQRAVAYLNVDTAVSGKQEYEV
;
A
#
# COMPACT_ATOMS: atom_id res chain seq x y z
N MET A 1 -48.21 -70.20 -14.01
CA MET A 1 -48.36 -69.25 -12.89
C MET A 1 -47.95 -67.88 -13.40
N TRP A 2 -48.89 -66.92 -13.43
CA TRP A 2 -48.80 -65.45 -13.24
C TRP A 2 -47.51 -64.72 -13.67
N SER A 3 -47.48 -63.52 -14.28
CA SER A 3 -48.47 -62.51 -14.72
C SER A 3 -47.73 -61.36 -15.45
N ASN A 4 -48.52 -60.49 -16.11
CA ASN A 4 -48.34 -59.03 -16.32
C ASN A 4 -47.84 -58.43 -17.65
N GLN A 5 -48.81 -57.71 -18.24
CA GLN A 5 -48.77 -56.38 -18.88
C GLN A 5 -48.36 -56.21 -20.36
N ASP A 6 -49.39 -56.26 -21.22
CA ASP A 6 -50.03 -55.12 -21.90
C ASP A 6 -49.14 -54.05 -22.57
N LEU A 7 -49.24 -53.96 -23.90
CA LEU A 7 -49.13 -52.72 -24.68
C LEU A 7 -50.10 -52.83 -25.86
N SER A 8 -51.37 -52.61 -25.53
CA SER A 8 -52.42 -52.26 -26.47
C SER A 8 -52.20 -50.85 -27.04
N GLU A 9 -52.39 -50.77 -28.37
CA GLU A 9 -53.09 -49.71 -29.07
C GLU A 9 -52.68 -48.24 -28.83
N THR A 10 -52.04 -47.65 -29.85
CA THR A 10 -52.32 -46.25 -30.20
C THR A 10 -51.98 -46.03 -31.67
N LYS A 11 -52.91 -46.43 -32.54
CA LYS A 11 -52.82 -46.15 -33.97
C LYS A 11 -54.17 -45.71 -34.52
N THR A 12 -54.70 -44.60 -34.02
CA THR A 12 -55.81 -43.92 -34.71
C THR A 12 -55.97 -42.45 -34.31
N MET A 13 -56.15 -41.64 -35.36
CA MET A 13 -56.90 -40.37 -35.40
C MET A 13 -56.22 -39.09 -34.90
N LEU A 14 -55.45 -38.46 -35.81
CA LEU A 14 -55.44 -37.00 -35.91
C LEU A 14 -56.60 -36.60 -36.83
N GLU A 15 -57.67 -36.08 -36.23
CA GLU A 15 -58.83 -35.51 -36.92
C GLU A 15 -58.40 -34.39 -37.91
N PRO A 16 -59.07 -34.26 -39.07
CA PRO A 16 -58.80 -33.19 -40.03
C PRO A 16 -58.98 -31.76 -39.46
N SER A 17 -59.75 -31.61 -38.38
CA SER A 17 -60.05 -30.32 -37.73
C SER A 17 -58.84 -29.70 -37.02
N LYS A 18 -57.93 -30.51 -36.45
CA LYS A 18 -56.76 -30.00 -35.71
C LYS A 18 -55.62 -29.54 -36.62
N LYS A 19 -55.56 -30.03 -37.86
CA LYS A 19 -54.53 -29.58 -38.81
C LYS A 19 -54.65 -28.09 -39.11
N SER A 20 -55.85 -27.53 -39.22
CA SER A 20 -56.01 -26.09 -39.49
C SER A 20 -55.57 -25.25 -38.28
N GLU A 21 -55.80 -25.71 -37.05
CA GLU A 21 -55.37 -25.03 -35.83
C GLU A 21 -53.83 -24.96 -35.72
N TYR A 22 -53.12 -26.06 -36.05
CA TYR A 22 -51.65 -26.05 -36.06
C TYR A 22 -51.07 -25.13 -37.14
N TRP A 23 -51.73 -25.01 -38.30
CA TRP A 23 -51.33 -24.06 -39.34
C TRP A 23 -51.55 -22.61 -38.91
N ILE A 24 -52.65 -22.31 -38.21
CA ILE A 24 -52.93 -20.98 -37.68
C ILE A 24 -51.91 -20.59 -36.61
N VAL A 25 -51.58 -21.52 -35.69
CA VAL A 25 -50.55 -21.30 -34.66
C VAL A 25 -49.16 -21.12 -35.29
N GLY A 26 -48.82 -21.93 -36.29
CA GLY A 26 -47.56 -21.81 -37.02
C GLY A 26 -47.41 -20.47 -37.74
N ILE A 27 -48.47 -20.01 -38.42
CA ILE A 27 -48.48 -18.70 -39.09
C ILE A 27 -48.41 -17.56 -38.07
N ALA A 28 -49.12 -17.66 -36.94
CA ALA A 28 -49.06 -16.66 -35.87
C ALA A 28 -47.65 -16.57 -35.27
N LEU A 29 -46.96 -17.70 -35.06
CA LEU A 29 -45.58 -17.72 -34.58
C LEU A 29 -44.60 -17.11 -35.59
N ILE A 30 -44.78 -17.38 -36.88
CA ILE A 30 -43.96 -16.77 -37.94
C ILE A 30 -44.21 -15.26 -37.99
N ILE A 31 -45.46 -14.80 -37.89
CA ILE A 31 -45.81 -13.37 -37.86
C ILE A 31 -45.23 -12.71 -36.61
N PHE A 32 -45.28 -13.34 -35.43
CA PHE A 32 -44.66 -12.83 -34.21
C PHE A 32 -43.13 -12.77 -34.31
N PHE A 33 -42.51 -13.79 -34.89
CA PHE A 33 -41.06 -13.85 -35.05
C PHE A 33 -40.57 -12.83 -36.08
N THR A 34 -41.27 -12.71 -37.22
CA THR A 34 -40.94 -11.74 -38.27
C THR A 34 -41.26 -10.31 -37.86
N SER A 35 -42.35 -10.07 -37.12
CA SER A 35 -42.64 -8.75 -36.55
C SER A 35 -41.64 -8.39 -35.45
N GLY A 36 -41.20 -9.33 -34.62
CA GLY A 36 -40.09 -9.13 -33.68
C GLY A 36 -38.76 -8.78 -34.37
N ILE A 37 -38.45 -9.42 -35.50
CA ILE A 37 -37.28 -9.09 -36.34
C ILE A 37 -37.45 -7.71 -36.99
N LEU A 38 -38.63 -7.38 -37.51
CA LEU A 38 -38.89 -6.08 -38.13
C LEU A 38 -38.88 -4.95 -37.11
N ILE A 39 -39.42 -5.15 -35.91
CA ILE A 39 -39.35 -4.19 -34.80
C ILE A 39 -37.92 -4.09 -34.27
N GLY A 40 -37.17 -5.19 -34.18
CA GLY A 40 -35.75 -5.16 -33.82
C GLY A 40 -34.87 -4.48 -34.88
N ARG A 41 -35.22 -4.59 -36.16
CA ARG A 41 -34.43 -4.09 -37.31
C ARG A 41 -34.81 -2.68 -37.74
N TYR A 42 -36.06 -2.26 -37.50
CA TYR A 42 -36.60 -0.94 -37.91
C TYR A 42 -37.19 -0.13 -36.75
N GLY A 43 -37.43 -0.72 -35.58
CA GLY A 43 -37.89 -0.03 -34.37
C GLY A 43 -36.76 0.64 -33.57
N THR A 44 -35.50 0.35 -33.90
CA THR A 44 -34.40 1.27 -33.59
C THR A 44 -34.42 2.37 -34.63
N GLY A 45 -35.29 3.36 -34.44
CA GLY A 45 -35.12 4.64 -35.12
C GLY A 45 -33.65 5.04 -34.98
N HIS A 46 -33.01 5.41 -36.10
CA HIS A 46 -31.79 6.19 -36.07
C HIS A 46 -32.15 7.55 -35.45
N ASP A 47 -32.33 7.54 -34.13
CA ASP A 47 -32.16 8.73 -33.35
C ASP A 47 -30.68 9.02 -33.49
N SER A 48 -30.35 10.08 -34.21
CA SER A 48 -29.03 10.67 -34.24
C SER A 48 -28.72 11.18 -32.83
N GLN A 49 -28.51 10.25 -31.89
CA GLN A 49 -27.98 10.52 -30.58
C GLN A 49 -26.60 11.12 -30.83
N HIS A 50 -26.42 12.36 -30.41
CA HIS A 50 -25.10 12.86 -30.07
C HIS A 50 -24.42 11.78 -29.23
N VAL A 51 -23.47 11.04 -29.83
CA VAL A 51 -22.65 10.11 -29.06
C VAL A 51 -21.82 11.00 -28.15
N LEU A 52 -22.23 11.09 -26.88
CA LEU A 52 -21.50 11.81 -25.86
C LEU A 52 -20.08 11.24 -25.81
N ASP A 53 -19.11 12.04 -26.22
CA ASP A 53 -17.70 11.71 -26.03
C ASP A 53 -17.31 12.00 -24.58
N VAL A 54 -17.79 11.13 -23.68
CA VAL A 54 -17.53 11.21 -22.24
C VAL A 54 -16.03 11.17 -21.97
N LYS A 55 -15.25 10.47 -22.79
CA LYS A 55 -13.80 10.43 -22.64
C LYS A 55 -13.21 11.82 -22.80
N GLN A 56 -13.56 12.51 -23.89
CA GLN A 56 -13.07 13.86 -24.12
C GLN A 56 -13.58 14.84 -23.03
N MET A 57 -14.85 14.72 -22.62
CA MET A 57 -15.39 15.55 -21.53
C MET A 57 -14.65 15.34 -20.21
N VAL A 58 -14.29 14.10 -19.87
CA VAL A 58 -13.49 13.83 -18.67
C VAL A 58 -12.14 14.53 -18.78
N ILE A 59 -11.46 14.41 -19.92
CA ILE A 59 -10.15 15.04 -20.14
C ILE A 59 -10.26 16.57 -20.04
N ASP A 60 -11.29 17.17 -20.64
CA ASP A 60 -11.48 18.61 -20.69
C ASP A 60 -11.87 19.21 -19.34
N GLN A 61 -12.52 18.44 -18.45
CA GLN A 61 -12.98 18.93 -17.14
C GLN A 61 -11.96 18.74 -16.01
N ILE A 62 -10.87 18.01 -16.22
CA ILE A 62 -9.80 17.85 -15.22
C ILE A 62 -9.14 19.21 -14.95
N SER A 63 -9.12 19.61 -13.68
CA SER A 63 -8.54 20.86 -13.21
C SER A 63 -7.28 20.60 -12.38
N THR A 64 -6.15 21.11 -12.85
CA THR A 64 -4.88 21.08 -12.10
C THR A 64 -4.96 21.89 -10.81
N ASP A 65 -5.76 22.95 -10.79
CA ASP A 65 -5.96 23.79 -9.60
C ASP A 65 -6.72 23.03 -8.52
N GLN A 66 -7.72 22.23 -8.91
CA GLN A 66 -8.46 21.39 -7.97
C GLN A 66 -7.57 20.28 -7.41
N ILE A 67 -6.75 19.63 -8.25
CA ILE A 67 -5.77 18.62 -7.80
C ILE A 67 -4.78 19.26 -6.81
N SER A 68 -4.23 20.42 -7.15
CA SER A 68 -3.29 21.16 -6.29
C SER A 68 -3.91 21.56 -4.94
N SER A 69 -5.15 22.03 -4.94
CA SER A 69 -5.90 22.39 -3.73
C SER A 69 -6.17 21.17 -2.85
N ASN A 70 -6.63 20.06 -3.45
CA ASN A 70 -6.85 18.80 -2.74
C ASN A 70 -5.54 18.29 -2.12
N LEU A 71 -4.45 18.30 -2.89
CA LEU A 71 -3.14 17.87 -2.40
C LEU A 71 -2.68 18.72 -1.22
N ARG A 72 -2.81 20.04 -1.30
CA ARG A 72 -2.43 20.95 -0.21
C ARG A 72 -3.21 20.68 1.08
N TYR A 73 -4.49 20.36 0.98
CA TYR A 73 -5.30 19.97 2.14
C TYR A 73 -4.79 18.66 2.75
N LEU A 74 -4.61 17.62 1.92
CA LEU A 74 -4.18 16.27 2.34
C LEU A 74 -2.80 16.29 3.02
N THR A 75 -1.91 17.19 2.60
CA THR A 75 -0.52 17.24 3.09
C THR A 75 -0.30 18.27 4.20
N SER A 76 -1.36 18.92 4.69
CA SER A 76 -1.22 19.99 5.69
C SER A 76 -0.92 19.48 7.11
N THR A 77 -1.14 18.19 7.37
CA THR A 77 -0.97 17.58 8.70
C THR A 77 -0.57 16.12 8.54
N PRO A 78 0.34 15.58 9.37
CA PRO A 78 0.67 14.16 9.32
C PRO A 78 -0.57 13.28 9.52
N HIS A 79 -0.73 12.23 8.71
CA HIS A 79 -1.94 11.41 8.68
C HIS A 79 -1.64 9.91 8.72
N VAL A 80 -0.88 9.52 9.76
CA VAL A 80 -0.53 8.11 10.00
C VAL A 80 -1.78 7.28 10.26
N ALA A 81 -1.81 6.08 9.69
CA ALA A 81 -2.93 5.15 9.83
C ALA A 81 -3.39 5.01 11.28
N GLY A 82 -4.70 4.99 11.52
CA GLY A 82 -5.27 4.78 12.86
C GLY A 82 -5.05 5.94 13.85
N THR A 83 -4.63 7.11 13.37
CA THR A 83 -4.63 8.36 14.16
C THR A 83 -5.95 9.10 13.99
N ALA A 84 -6.20 10.10 14.85
CA ALA A 84 -7.37 10.97 14.71
C ALA A 84 -7.38 11.69 13.35
N GLN A 85 -6.21 12.13 12.86
CA GLN A 85 -6.11 12.81 11.57
C GLN A 85 -6.44 11.88 10.40
N ASP A 86 -6.03 10.62 10.43
CA ASP A 86 -6.42 9.63 9.41
C ASP A 86 -7.94 9.45 9.33
N LEU A 87 -8.63 9.37 10.48
CA LEU A 87 -10.10 9.34 10.53
C LEU A 87 -10.72 10.62 9.94
N LEU A 88 -10.23 11.80 10.33
CA LEU A 88 -10.73 13.07 9.81
C LEU A 88 -10.58 13.15 8.28
N GLN A 89 -9.46 12.68 7.73
CA GLN A 89 -9.30 12.62 6.28
C GLN A 89 -10.21 11.56 5.63
N ALA A 90 -10.48 10.42 6.29
CA ALA A 90 -11.42 9.42 5.79
C ALA A 90 -12.83 9.99 5.65
N GLU A 91 -13.29 10.74 6.66
CA GLU A 91 -14.58 11.43 6.66
C GLU A 91 -14.63 12.56 5.65
N TRP A 92 -13.56 13.36 5.57
CA TRP A 92 -13.44 14.39 4.55
C TRP A 92 -13.52 13.82 3.13
N MET A 93 -12.87 12.68 2.88
CA MET A 93 -12.95 11.96 1.60
C MET A 93 -14.38 11.51 1.28
N ARG A 94 -15.10 10.99 2.29
CA ARG A 94 -16.51 10.59 2.16
C ARG A 94 -17.34 11.78 1.71
N ASP A 95 -17.15 12.93 2.37
CA ASP A 95 -17.91 14.14 2.08
C ASP A 95 -17.58 14.69 0.69
N ARG A 96 -16.30 14.65 0.26
CA ARG A 96 -15.92 14.98 -1.12
C ARG A 96 -16.59 14.09 -2.15
N PHE A 97 -16.71 12.79 -1.90
CA PHE A 97 -17.43 11.88 -2.77
C PHE A 97 -18.93 12.18 -2.86
N LEU A 98 -19.59 12.51 -1.76
CA LEU A 98 -21.00 12.91 -1.76
C LEU A 98 -21.21 14.21 -2.53
N GLU A 99 -20.39 15.22 -2.26
CA GLU A 99 -20.46 16.52 -2.95
C GLU A 99 -20.14 16.42 -4.45
N ALA A 100 -19.19 15.55 -4.81
CA ALA A 100 -18.93 15.24 -6.21
C ALA A 100 -20.20 14.75 -6.91
N GLY A 101 -21.13 14.11 -6.19
CA GLY A 101 -22.40 13.62 -6.72
C GLY A 101 -22.42 12.11 -6.93
N LEU A 102 -21.52 11.37 -6.25
CA LEU A 102 -21.61 9.92 -6.18
C LEU A 102 -22.93 9.51 -5.52
N ASP A 103 -23.45 8.34 -5.89
CA ASP A 103 -24.76 7.87 -5.41
C ASP A 103 -24.71 7.44 -3.93
N GLU A 104 -23.56 6.90 -3.50
CA GLU A 104 -23.32 6.49 -2.12
C GLU A 104 -21.86 6.79 -1.76
N ALA A 105 -21.60 7.19 -0.51
CA ALA A 105 -20.26 7.18 0.06
C ALA A 105 -20.31 6.85 1.55
N LYS A 106 -19.40 6.00 2.02
CA LYS A 106 -19.34 5.60 3.44
C LYS A 106 -17.92 5.26 3.87
N THR A 107 -17.68 5.41 5.17
CA THR A 107 -16.50 4.85 5.83
C THR A 107 -16.78 3.40 6.25
N VAL A 108 -15.76 2.54 6.18
CA VAL A 108 -15.82 1.12 6.54
C VAL A 108 -14.68 0.82 7.51
N PRO A 109 -14.98 0.52 8.79
CA PRO A 109 -13.97 0.30 9.81
C PRO A 109 -13.42 -1.13 9.82
N TYR A 110 -12.15 -1.26 10.16
CA TYR A 110 -11.48 -2.52 10.52
C TYR A 110 -10.63 -2.32 11.77
N ASP A 111 -10.72 -3.23 12.75
CA ASP A 111 -9.93 -3.20 14.00
C ASP A 111 -8.71 -4.10 13.86
N VAL A 112 -7.56 -3.48 13.58
CA VAL A 112 -6.35 -4.11 13.04
C VAL A 112 -5.14 -3.84 13.93
N LEU A 113 -4.10 -4.67 13.83
CA LEU A 113 -2.84 -4.45 14.52
C LEU A 113 -1.99 -3.42 13.77
N LEU A 114 -1.76 -2.27 14.41
CA LEU A 114 -0.82 -1.24 13.97
C LEU A 114 0.37 -1.18 14.95
N SER A 115 1.32 -0.30 14.69
CA SER A 115 2.55 -0.22 15.48
C SER A 115 3.11 1.20 15.49
N TYR A 116 3.47 1.70 16.67
CA TYR A 116 3.90 3.08 16.84
C TYR A 116 5.12 3.18 17.75
N PRO A 117 5.97 4.20 17.57
CA PRO A 117 6.99 4.50 18.54
C PRO A 117 6.37 4.92 19.89
N LEU A 118 7.03 4.58 21.00
CA LEU A 118 6.56 5.02 22.32
C LEU A 118 6.68 6.55 22.48
N PRO A 119 5.61 7.26 22.87
CA PRO A 119 5.66 8.71 23.07
C PRO A 119 6.74 9.13 24.06
N GLY A 120 7.54 10.13 23.68
CA GLY A 120 8.61 10.69 24.52
C GLY A 120 9.88 9.84 24.63
N VAL A 121 9.94 8.64 24.02
CA VAL A 121 11.12 7.76 24.05
C VAL A 121 11.73 7.67 22.66
N MET A 122 12.86 8.33 22.42
CA MET A 122 13.52 8.33 21.11
C MET A 122 14.24 7.01 20.84
N ASN A 123 13.87 6.36 19.75
CA ASN A 123 14.65 5.27 19.16
C ASN A 123 16.01 5.80 18.67
N LYS A 124 17.09 5.08 18.96
CA LYS A 124 18.44 5.57 18.65
C LYS A 124 19.47 4.47 18.45
N VAL A 125 20.52 4.83 17.72
CA VAL A 125 21.77 4.10 17.65
C VAL A 125 22.85 4.92 18.33
N SER A 126 23.66 4.28 19.18
CA SER A 126 24.79 4.92 19.86
C SER A 126 26.09 4.15 19.66
N LEU A 127 27.22 4.87 19.60
CA LEU A 127 28.56 4.29 19.72
C LEU A 127 29.02 4.40 21.17
N ILE A 128 29.34 3.26 21.78
CA ILE A 128 29.75 3.17 23.18
C ILE A 128 31.19 2.68 23.22
N ASP A 129 32.05 3.33 24.01
CA ASP A 129 33.41 2.86 24.22
C ASP A 129 33.51 1.71 25.24
N ASP A 130 34.72 1.20 25.41
CA ASP A 130 35.07 0.14 26.36
C ASP A 130 34.83 0.50 27.84
N HIS A 131 34.61 1.78 28.15
CA HIS A 131 34.28 2.28 29.49
C HIS A 131 32.78 2.59 29.66
N GLY A 132 31.95 2.28 28.66
CA GLY A 132 30.51 2.56 28.70
C GLY A 132 30.13 4.01 28.38
N ARG A 133 31.05 4.84 27.89
CA ARG A 133 30.76 6.23 27.52
C ARG A 133 30.19 6.31 26.11
N ILE A 134 29.14 7.09 25.96
CA ILE A 134 28.49 7.37 24.67
C ILE A 134 29.33 8.40 23.92
N ASN A 135 29.90 8.00 22.77
CA ASN A 135 30.72 8.86 21.92
C ASN A 135 29.93 9.46 20.75
N TYR A 136 28.82 8.82 20.37
CA TYR A 136 27.92 9.30 19.33
C TYR A 136 26.50 8.77 19.60
N THR A 137 25.48 9.52 19.19
CA THR A 137 24.08 9.10 19.21
C THR A 137 23.35 9.74 18.05
N THR A 138 22.52 8.95 17.36
CA THR A 138 21.64 9.42 16.28
C THR A 138 20.59 10.41 16.79
N ALA A 139 20.15 11.33 15.94
CA ALA A 139 19.18 12.35 16.29
C ALA A 139 17.78 11.77 16.60
N GLY A 140 17.44 10.63 15.99
CA GLY A 140 16.17 9.93 16.19
C GLY A 140 14.98 10.55 15.44
N ARG A 141 15.13 11.74 14.86
CA ARG A 141 14.14 12.37 13.96
C ARG A 141 14.85 13.35 13.02
N GLN A 142 14.32 13.50 11.81
CA GLN A 142 14.78 14.53 10.87
C GLN A 142 14.48 15.94 11.42
N PRO A 143 15.45 16.86 11.45
CA PRO A 143 15.18 18.24 11.81
C PRO A 143 14.29 18.92 10.73
N PRO A 144 13.48 19.92 11.09
CA PRO A 144 12.75 20.74 10.12
C PRO A 144 13.70 21.35 9.09
N LEU A 145 13.31 21.36 7.81
CA LEU A 145 14.18 21.77 6.70
C LEU A 145 13.73 23.07 6.03
N GLY A 146 12.52 23.55 6.28
CA GLY A 146 12.13 24.91 5.89
C GLY A 146 10.65 25.25 5.98
N SER A 147 9.77 24.27 6.17
CA SER A 147 8.32 24.52 6.25
C SER A 147 7.84 24.59 7.70
N PRO A 148 6.90 25.50 8.05
CA PRO A 148 6.33 25.57 9.40
C PRO A 148 5.71 24.25 9.88
N GLU A 149 5.13 23.47 8.97
CA GLU A 149 4.47 22.21 9.27
C GLU A 149 5.47 21.17 9.83
N GLU A 150 6.74 21.21 9.43
CA GLU A 150 7.78 20.29 9.89
C GLU A 150 8.10 20.42 11.40
N TYR A 151 7.66 21.51 12.04
CA TYR A 151 7.78 21.72 13.49
C TYR A 151 6.68 21.03 14.29
N SER A 152 5.71 20.37 13.63
CA SER A 152 4.63 19.67 14.32
C SER A 152 5.15 18.57 15.27
N GLU A 153 4.54 18.47 16.44
CA GLU A 153 4.75 17.37 17.39
C GLU A 153 4.10 16.06 16.92
N ASP A 154 3.18 16.12 15.96
CA ASP A 154 2.49 14.94 15.39
C ASP A 154 3.39 14.12 14.45
N ILE A 155 4.53 14.67 14.05
CA ILE A 155 5.52 13.92 13.27
C ILE A 155 6.22 12.93 14.21
N MET A 156 5.93 11.64 13.98
CA MET A 156 6.57 10.54 14.68
C MET A 156 8.09 10.60 14.54
N HIS A 157 8.81 10.19 15.56
CA HIS A 157 10.25 10.00 15.45
C HIS A 157 10.56 8.70 14.68
N ASN A 158 11.80 8.52 14.24
CA ASN A 158 12.21 7.41 13.39
C ASN A 158 11.89 6.08 14.05
N PHE A 159 11.23 5.20 13.30
CA PHE A 159 10.93 3.84 13.72
C PHE A 159 10.65 2.97 12.49
N ASN A 160 10.64 1.65 12.69
CA ASN A 160 10.05 0.73 11.74
C ASN A 160 8.88 0.02 12.40
N ALA A 161 7.69 0.11 11.80
CA ALA A 161 6.49 -0.52 12.33
C ALA A 161 6.68 -2.04 12.44
N PHE A 162 6.18 -2.60 13.55
CA PHE A 162 6.32 -4.00 13.98
C PHE A 162 7.74 -4.41 14.39
N SER A 163 8.70 -3.48 14.53
CA SER A 163 9.98 -3.79 15.17
C SER A 163 9.75 -4.36 16.57
N ALA A 164 10.55 -5.36 16.97
CA ALA A 164 10.62 -5.72 18.38
C ALA A 164 11.18 -4.55 19.19
N SER A 165 10.68 -4.36 20.40
CA SER A 165 11.27 -3.47 21.38
C SER A 165 12.44 -4.14 22.10
N GLY A 166 13.47 -3.37 22.43
CA GLY A 166 14.60 -3.85 23.20
C GLY A 166 15.86 -3.02 23.02
N VAL A 167 16.83 -3.30 23.89
CA VAL A 167 18.18 -2.74 23.83
C VAL A 167 19.15 -3.87 23.56
N VAL A 168 19.93 -3.74 22.49
CA VAL A 168 20.98 -4.69 22.14
C VAL A 168 22.29 -3.95 21.92
N GLU A 169 23.39 -4.58 22.35
CA GLU A 169 24.74 -4.04 22.20
C GLU A 169 25.63 -5.09 21.55
N GLY A 170 26.36 -4.69 20.52
CA GLY A 170 27.26 -5.59 19.84
C GLY A 170 28.12 -4.92 18.78
N ASN A 171 28.99 -5.72 18.19
CA ASN A 171 29.70 -5.34 16.98
C ASN A 171 28.72 -5.26 15.79
N VAL A 172 29.15 -4.65 14.69
CA VAL A 172 28.32 -4.43 13.49
C VAL A 172 28.87 -5.17 12.30
N VAL A 173 27.99 -5.85 11.56
CA VAL A 173 28.33 -6.45 10.27
C VAL A 173 27.58 -5.71 9.16
N TYR A 174 28.30 -5.17 8.17
CA TYR A 174 27.69 -4.62 6.96
C TYR A 174 27.27 -5.75 6.01
N VAL A 175 25.97 -5.86 5.75
CA VAL A 175 25.36 -6.98 5.01
C VAL A 175 24.84 -6.57 3.63
N HIS A 176 25.36 -5.47 3.06
CA HIS A 176 24.94 -4.99 1.75
C HIS A 176 23.41 -4.78 1.70
N TYR A 177 22.70 -5.39 0.74
CA TYR A 177 21.24 -5.30 0.63
C TYR A 177 20.48 -6.30 1.51
N GLY A 178 21.16 -7.13 2.30
CA GLY A 178 20.53 -8.11 3.19
C GLY A 178 19.81 -9.23 2.44
N ARG A 179 20.23 -9.55 1.20
CA ARG A 179 19.67 -10.68 0.44
C ARG A 179 20.31 -11.98 0.91
N LYS A 180 19.64 -13.11 0.67
CA LYS A 180 20.19 -14.44 1.02
C LYS A 180 21.63 -14.64 0.53
N LYS A 181 21.91 -14.29 -0.72
CA LYS A 181 23.27 -14.36 -1.32
C LYS A 181 24.31 -13.46 -0.65
N ASP A 182 23.87 -12.39 0.02
CA ASP A 182 24.77 -11.48 0.72
C ASP A 182 25.25 -12.15 2.03
N TYR A 183 24.35 -12.82 2.76
CA TYR A 183 24.71 -13.64 3.93
C TYR A 183 25.55 -14.88 3.55
N GLU A 184 25.20 -15.58 2.47
CA GLU A 184 25.98 -16.72 1.96
C GLU A 184 27.41 -16.29 1.59
N PHE A 185 27.57 -15.10 1.01
CA PHE A 185 28.88 -14.51 0.74
C PHE A 185 29.66 -14.24 2.04
N LEU A 186 29.04 -13.66 3.07
CA LEU A 186 29.69 -13.43 4.36
C LEU A 186 30.20 -14.74 4.97
N LEU A 187 29.36 -15.78 5.00
CA LEU A 187 29.72 -17.10 5.51
C LEU A 187 30.88 -17.73 4.71
N SER A 188 30.90 -17.56 3.39
CA SER A 188 32.01 -18.04 2.53
C SER A 188 33.36 -17.35 2.85
N ARG A 189 33.31 -16.20 3.51
CA ARG A 189 34.49 -15.44 3.97
C ARG A 189 34.81 -15.69 5.45
N GLY A 190 34.10 -16.62 6.10
CA GLY A 190 34.26 -16.91 7.53
C GLY A 190 33.66 -15.85 8.45
N ILE A 191 32.81 -14.96 7.94
CA ILE A 191 32.18 -13.88 8.70
C ILE A 191 30.74 -14.27 9.04
N ASN A 192 30.42 -14.27 10.33
CA ASN A 192 29.08 -14.60 10.83
C ASN A 192 28.38 -13.37 11.44
N VAL A 193 27.13 -13.15 11.06
CA VAL A 193 26.28 -12.09 11.60
C VAL A 193 25.70 -12.47 12.97
N SER A 194 25.73 -13.76 13.32
CA SER A 194 25.24 -14.27 14.60
C SER A 194 25.85 -13.53 15.79
N GLY A 195 25.00 -12.98 16.67
CA GLY A 195 25.43 -12.21 17.84
C GLY A 195 25.79 -10.74 17.56
N HIS A 196 25.63 -10.27 16.32
CA HIS A 196 25.99 -8.92 15.89
C HIS A 196 24.78 -8.14 15.38
N ILE A 197 24.92 -6.81 15.32
CA ILE A 197 23.94 -5.92 14.71
C ILE A 197 24.20 -5.90 13.20
N ALA A 198 23.17 -6.19 12.39
CA ALA A 198 23.27 -6.13 10.94
C ALA A 198 23.06 -4.68 10.45
N LEU A 199 24.04 -4.11 9.75
CA LEU A 199 23.90 -2.84 9.05
C LEU A 199 23.55 -3.11 7.58
N ILE A 200 22.35 -2.73 7.16
CA ILE A 200 21.76 -3.15 5.89
C ILE A 200 21.28 -1.93 5.11
N ARG A 201 21.70 -1.79 3.86
CA ARG A 201 21.13 -0.75 3.00
C ARG A 201 19.75 -1.17 2.46
N LEU A 202 18.86 -0.19 2.37
CA LEU A 202 17.56 -0.29 1.70
C LEU A 202 17.74 -0.50 0.18
N GLY A 203 16.68 -0.94 -0.50
CA GLY A 203 16.70 -1.32 -1.92
C GLY A 203 16.79 -2.83 -2.19
N ALA A 204 16.67 -3.25 -3.46
CA ALA A 204 16.72 -4.62 -3.98
C ALA A 204 15.66 -5.64 -3.50
N ILE A 205 15.32 -5.69 -2.21
CA ILE A 205 14.26 -6.54 -1.63
C ILE A 205 13.47 -5.76 -0.58
N PHE A 206 12.26 -6.21 -0.30
CA PHE A 206 11.40 -5.64 0.74
C PHE A 206 12.08 -5.63 2.11
N ARG A 207 11.91 -4.55 2.88
CA ARG A 207 12.59 -4.33 4.16
C ARG A 207 12.29 -5.40 5.21
N GLY A 208 11.05 -5.87 5.34
CA GLY A 208 10.72 -6.98 6.24
C GLY A 208 11.45 -8.28 5.88
N SER A 209 11.71 -8.54 4.60
CA SER A 209 12.51 -9.70 4.17
C SER A 209 14.00 -9.57 4.55
N LYS A 210 14.54 -8.34 4.59
CA LYS A 210 15.91 -8.09 5.09
C LYS A 210 16.03 -8.46 6.56
N VAL A 211 15.05 -8.03 7.35
CA VAL A 211 14.97 -8.28 8.80
C VAL A 211 14.77 -9.77 9.08
N GLU A 212 13.86 -10.42 8.36
CA GLU A 212 13.64 -11.87 8.47
C GLU A 212 14.92 -12.67 8.17
N LEU A 213 15.70 -12.27 7.17
CA LEU A 213 17.00 -12.88 6.90
C LEU A 213 18.03 -12.57 7.98
N ALA A 214 18.12 -11.33 8.46
CA ALA A 214 19.03 -10.96 9.55
C ALA A 214 18.80 -11.84 10.79
N GLU A 215 17.54 -12.00 11.19
CA GLU A 215 17.15 -12.86 12.31
C GLU A 215 17.48 -14.33 12.04
N ARG A 216 17.19 -14.86 10.83
CA ARG A 216 17.54 -16.25 10.46
C ARG A 216 19.05 -16.54 10.51
N TYR A 217 19.88 -15.54 10.22
CA TYR A 217 21.34 -15.66 10.33
C TYR A 217 21.89 -15.25 11.71
N GLY A 218 21.01 -15.06 12.70
CA GLY A 218 21.36 -14.87 14.11
C GLY A 218 21.72 -13.44 14.51
N ALA A 219 21.43 -12.44 13.68
CA ALA A 219 21.60 -11.04 14.06
C ALA A 219 20.78 -10.74 15.32
N ILE A 220 21.30 -9.90 16.21
CA ILE A 220 20.60 -9.49 17.44
C ILE A 220 19.80 -8.19 17.26
N GLY A 221 20.03 -7.48 16.16
CA GLY A 221 19.35 -6.24 15.77
C GLY A 221 19.69 -5.88 14.33
N ALA A 222 18.92 -4.98 13.73
CA ALA A 222 19.16 -4.50 12.38
C ALA A 222 19.06 -2.97 12.28
N ILE A 223 20.03 -2.35 11.62
CA ILE A 223 20.03 -0.93 11.28
C ILE A 223 19.84 -0.82 9.77
N LEU A 224 18.79 -0.13 9.36
CA LEU A 224 18.48 0.12 7.95
C LEU A 224 18.92 1.53 7.57
N PHE A 225 19.44 1.71 6.35
CA PHE A 225 19.76 3.05 5.86
C PHE A 225 19.61 3.14 4.35
N SER A 226 19.33 4.35 3.84
CA SER A 226 19.28 4.61 2.40
C SER A 226 20.65 5.03 1.90
N ASP A 227 21.24 4.22 1.03
CA ASP A 227 22.55 4.56 0.45
C ASP A 227 22.44 5.73 -0.53
N ARG A 228 23.44 6.62 -0.51
CA ARG A 228 23.51 7.76 -1.43
C ARG A 228 23.41 7.36 -2.91
N ILE A 229 23.79 6.13 -3.27
CA ILE A 229 23.71 5.65 -4.64
C ILE A 229 22.27 5.61 -5.20
N GLU A 230 21.25 5.50 -4.36
CA GLU A 230 19.85 5.30 -4.81
C GLU A 230 18.99 6.56 -4.78
N LYS A 231 19.18 7.42 -3.77
CA LYS A 231 18.22 8.48 -3.43
C LYS A 231 18.85 9.88 -3.32
N THR A 232 20.09 10.06 -3.79
CA THR A 232 20.78 11.35 -3.72
C THR A 232 21.43 11.75 -5.03
N SER A 233 21.59 13.07 -5.21
CA SER A 233 22.38 13.68 -6.27
C SER A 233 23.88 13.36 -6.13
N GLN A 234 24.63 13.64 -7.20
CA GLN A 234 26.10 13.61 -7.15
C GLN A 234 26.65 14.67 -6.18
N ASP A 235 26.07 15.87 -6.20
CA ASP A 235 26.38 16.94 -5.25
C ASP A 235 25.64 16.71 -3.92
N ARG A 236 26.39 16.42 -2.86
CA ARG A 236 25.83 16.12 -1.54
C ARG A 236 24.98 17.25 -0.97
N ASN A 237 25.27 18.50 -1.32
CA ASN A 237 24.56 19.64 -0.78
C ASN A 237 23.28 19.93 -1.58
N PHE A 238 23.15 19.37 -2.79
CA PHE A 238 21.97 19.53 -3.63
C PHE A 238 20.88 18.55 -3.20
N THR A 239 20.22 18.86 -2.07
CA THR A 239 19.17 18.08 -1.40
C THR A 239 17.96 18.97 -1.08
N TYR A 240 16.86 18.40 -0.60
CA TYR A 240 15.73 19.18 -0.10
C TYR A 240 16.17 20.11 1.06
N PRO A 241 15.76 21.39 1.08
CA PRO A 241 14.67 22.01 0.30
C PRO A 241 15.06 22.56 -1.09
N ASP A 242 16.34 22.63 -1.41
CA ASP A 242 16.83 23.24 -2.66
C ASP A 242 16.71 22.32 -3.88
N SER A 243 16.41 21.04 -3.66
CA SER A 243 16.13 20.05 -4.70
C SER A 243 15.17 18.96 -4.21
N TRP A 244 14.90 17.97 -5.05
CA TRP A 244 14.06 16.80 -4.74
C TRP A 244 14.84 15.62 -4.14
N TRP A 245 16.16 15.75 -3.98
CA TRP A 245 17.01 14.69 -3.48
C TRP A 245 16.99 14.60 -1.96
N MET A 246 17.16 13.38 -1.44
CA MET A 246 17.04 13.10 -0.02
C MET A 246 18.16 13.77 0.81
N PRO A 247 17.82 14.50 1.89
CA PRO A 247 18.78 15.09 2.82
C PRO A 247 19.46 14.00 3.69
N GLY A 248 20.64 14.31 4.24
CA GLY A 248 21.46 13.36 5.02
C GLY A 248 20.85 12.84 6.30
N THR A 249 19.96 13.64 6.88
CA THR A 249 19.20 13.34 8.09
C THR A 249 17.89 12.58 7.79
N GLY A 250 17.53 12.39 6.52
CA GLY A 250 16.31 11.69 6.12
C GLY A 250 16.42 10.18 6.29
N ALA A 251 15.49 9.60 7.05
CA ALA A 251 15.35 8.17 7.25
C ALA A 251 14.06 7.65 6.60
N GLU A 252 14.12 6.48 5.95
CA GLU A 252 12.95 5.86 5.34
C GLU A 252 12.16 5.06 6.37
N TYR A 253 10.93 5.52 6.65
CA TYR A 253 9.95 4.79 7.45
C TYR A 253 9.50 3.52 6.71
N GLY A 254 8.80 2.65 7.41
CA GLY A 254 8.18 1.48 6.79
C GLY A 254 8.01 0.32 7.75
N HIS A 255 7.03 -0.53 7.45
CA HIS A 255 6.79 -1.74 8.21
C HIS A 255 7.84 -2.83 7.92
N VAL A 256 8.23 -3.55 8.97
CA VAL A 256 9.15 -4.70 8.90
C VAL A 256 8.47 -6.03 9.23
N GLY A 257 7.14 -6.03 9.32
CA GLY A 257 6.33 -7.25 9.39
C GLY A 257 6.61 -8.18 8.20
N ARG A 258 6.52 -9.49 8.45
CA ARG A 258 6.88 -10.53 7.47
C ARG A 258 5.76 -10.89 6.50
N MET A 259 4.55 -10.40 6.75
CA MET A 259 3.42 -10.52 5.81
C MET A 259 3.34 -9.27 4.96
N ARG A 260 3.10 -9.46 3.65
CA ARG A 260 3.03 -8.38 2.66
C ARG A 260 1.61 -7.82 2.48
N GLY A 261 0.62 -8.35 3.19
CA GLY A 261 -0.77 -8.04 2.95
C GLY A 261 -1.70 -8.45 4.08
N GLY A 262 -2.53 -7.52 4.53
CA GLY A 262 -3.57 -7.73 5.53
C GLY A 262 -3.11 -7.54 6.96
N ASP A 263 -4.07 -7.52 7.87
CA ASP A 263 -3.81 -7.51 9.30
C ASP A 263 -3.09 -8.79 9.74
N LEU A 264 -2.07 -8.62 10.59
CA LEU A 264 -1.26 -9.73 11.07
C LEU A 264 -2.06 -10.69 11.96
N LEU A 265 -3.11 -10.21 12.63
CA LEU A 265 -3.86 -11.01 13.60
C LEU A 265 -5.07 -11.73 13.00
N THR A 266 -5.48 -11.38 11.79
CA THR A 266 -6.64 -11.95 11.10
C THR A 266 -6.29 -12.49 9.71
N PRO A 267 -5.28 -13.38 9.60
CA PRO A 267 -4.91 -13.91 8.30
C PRO A 267 -6.11 -14.64 7.67
N TYR A 268 -6.41 -14.29 6.42
CA TYR A 268 -7.44 -14.90 5.55
C TYR A 268 -8.91 -14.51 5.80
N TYR A 269 -9.23 -13.68 6.78
CA TYR A 269 -10.61 -13.23 7.03
C TYR A 269 -10.63 -11.81 7.60
N PRO A 270 -11.68 -11.01 7.32
CA PRO A 270 -11.63 -9.58 7.59
C PRO A 270 -11.56 -9.27 9.09
N ALA A 271 -10.77 -8.27 9.45
CA ALA A 271 -10.58 -7.73 10.79
C ALA A 271 -11.79 -6.93 11.33
N ILE A 272 -12.98 -7.52 11.27
CA ILE A 272 -14.21 -6.97 11.85
C ILE A 272 -14.22 -7.15 13.38
N GLU A 273 -15.17 -6.49 14.05
CA GLU A 273 -15.31 -6.52 15.51
C GLU A 273 -15.36 -7.96 16.07
N SER A 274 -16.14 -8.83 15.44
CA SER A 274 -16.33 -10.23 15.87
C SER A 274 -15.24 -11.21 15.40
N ALA A 275 -14.20 -10.73 14.71
CA ALA A 275 -13.16 -11.60 14.16
C ALA A 275 -12.32 -12.28 15.26
N PHE A 276 -11.99 -13.55 15.06
CA PHE A 276 -10.99 -14.22 15.89
C PHE A 276 -9.62 -13.59 15.64
N ARG A 277 -8.78 -13.39 16.66
CA ARG A 277 -7.45 -12.81 16.50
C ARG A 277 -6.39 -13.78 16.99
N VAL A 278 -5.38 -14.02 16.15
CA VAL A 278 -4.20 -14.78 16.54
C VAL A 278 -3.47 -14.00 17.66
N ASN A 279 -2.83 -14.71 18.58
CA ASN A 279 -2.03 -14.05 19.62
C ASN A 279 -0.74 -13.47 19.01
N GLU A 280 -0.34 -12.28 19.45
CA GLU A 280 0.94 -11.65 19.12
C GLU A 280 2.15 -12.44 19.65
N ASP A 281 1.99 -13.17 20.76
CA ASP A 281 3.04 -13.96 21.37
C ASP A 281 3.63 -14.98 20.38
N ASN A 282 4.90 -14.80 20.05
CA ASN A 282 5.62 -15.61 19.06
C ASN A 282 4.98 -15.62 17.65
N HIS A 283 4.22 -14.57 17.30
CA HIS A 283 3.59 -14.47 15.99
C HIS A 283 4.62 -14.56 14.86
N PRO A 284 4.48 -15.48 13.89
CA PRO A 284 5.49 -15.69 12.84
C PRO A 284 5.63 -14.49 11.91
N GLY A 285 4.62 -13.62 11.86
CA GLY A 285 4.60 -12.37 11.11
C GLY A 285 5.36 -11.21 11.75
N LEU A 286 5.68 -11.28 13.05
CA LEU A 286 6.37 -10.23 13.79
C LEU A 286 7.89 -10.52 13.89
N PRO A 287 8.76 -9.55 13.58
CA PRO A 287 10.19 -9.61 13.91
C PRO A 287 10.46 -9.83 15.40
N LYS A 288 11.55 -10.53 15.72
CA LYS A 288 11.98 -10.77 17.11
C LYS A 288 13.20 -9.97 17.53
N ILE A 289 13.75 -9.17 16.62
CA ILE A 289 14.94 -8.35 16.85
C ILE A 289 14.59 -6.87 16.69
N PRO A 290 15.23 -5.96 17.45
CA PRO A 290 15.09 -4.52 17.26
C PRO A 290 15.55 -4.07 15.87
N VAL A 291 14.79 -3.17 15.25
CA VAL A 291 15.05 -2.61 13.93
C VAL A 291 14.87 -1.09 13.94
N LEU A 292 15.81 -0.37 13.36
CA LEU A 292 15.70 1.08 13.19
C LEU A 292 16.30 1.54 11.86
N ALA A 293 15.55 2.35 11.12
CA ALA A 293 16.05 3.08 9.97
C ALA A 293 16.67 4.42 10.40
N ILE A 294 17.83 4.75 9.83
CA ILE A 294 18.59 5.96 10.14
C ILE A 294 18.97 6.73 8.86
N GLY A 295 19.33 7.99 9.03
CA GLY A 295 19.82 8.82 7.92
C GLY A 295 21.16 8.34 7.37
N TYR A 296 21.50 8.71 6.14
CA TYR A 296 22.78 8.30 5.56
C TYR A 296 23.99 8.95 6.21
N GLU A 297 23.84 10.15 6.75
CA GLU A 297 24.88 10.81 7.56
C GLU A 297 25.21 10.01 8.81
N GLU A 298 24.18 9.47 9.45
CA GLU A 298 24.32 8.66 10.64
C GLU A 298 24.92 7.28 10.31
N ALA A 299 24.49 6.68 9.19
CA ALA A 299 25.08 5.45 8.68
C ALA A 299 26.56 5.60 8.30
N GLU A 300 26.96 6.75 7.73
CA GLU A 300 28.36 7.08 7.45
C GLU A 300 29.22 7.09 8.72
N VAL A 301 28.71 7.65 9.82
CA VAL A 301 29.38 7.60 11.12
C VAL A 301 29.63 6.16 11.54
N ILE A 302 28.63 5.28 11.44
CA ILE A 302 28.77 3.85 11.80
C ILE A 302 29.78 3.17 10.86
N LEU A 303 29.65 3.33 9.54
CA LEU A 303 30.56 2.74 8.55
C LEU A 303 32.02 3.13 8.79
N ARG A 304 32.28 4.41 9.12
CA ARG A 304 33.63 4.88 9.45
C ARG A 304 34.24 4.16 10.65
N HIS A 305 33.43 3.70 11.60
CA HIS A 305 33.92 2.99 12.79
C HIS A 305 34.11 1.49 12.58
N ILE A 306 33.69 0.91 11.44
CA ILE A 306 33.96 -0.51 11.14
C ILE A 306 35.44 -0.70 10.77
N SER A 307 36.09 -1.70 11.38
CA SER A 307 37.51 -2.04 11.18
C SER A 307 37.82 -2.35 9.71
N PRO A 308 38.96 -1.88 9.16
CA PRO A 308 39.38 -2.18 7.78
C PRO A 308 39.89 -3.61 7.56
N GLU A 309 39.89 -4.48 8.57
CA GLU A 309 40.33 -5.89 8.47
C GLU A 309 39.64 -6.66 7.34
N ASN A 310 38.35 -6.41 7.13
CA ASN A 310 37.53 -7.10 6.13
C ASN A 310 36.90 -6.07 5.18
N PRO A 311 37.63 -5.58 4.15
CA PRO A 311 37.04 -4.68 3.17
C PRO A 311 35.92 -5.37 2.39
N ALA A 312 34.82 -4.66 2.15
CA ALA A 312 33.73 -5.19 1.32
C ALA A 312 34.16 -5.26 -0.16
N PRO A 313 33.63 -6.21 -0.95
CA PRO A 313 33.86 -6.24 -2.39
C PRO A 313 33.46 -4.94 -3.07
N THR A 314 34.11 -4.57 -4.17
CA THR A 314 33.80 -3.34 -4.92
C THR A 314 32.33 -3.23 -5.33
N LYS A 315 31.69 -4.36 -5.67
CA LYS A 315 30.24 -4.42 -6.00
C LYS A 315 29.31 -4.06 -4.82
N TRP A 316 29.83 -4.07 -3.59
CA TRP A 316 29.10 -3.68 -2.38
C TRP A 316 29.33 -2.22 -2.01
N SER A 317 30.28 -1.53 -2.64
CA SER A 317 30.46 -0.09 -2.44
C SER A 317 29.20 0.68 -2.87
N GLY A 318 28.83 1.69 -2.09
CA GLY A 318 27.85 2.71 -2.45
C GLY A 318 28.51 4.06 -2.67
N LYS A 319 27.79 5.16 -2.40
CA LYS A 319 28.30 6.55 -2.57
C LYS A 319 28.44 7.33 -1.26
N MET A 320 28.71 6.60 -0.18
CA MET A 320 28.92 7.19 1.15
C MET A 320 30.34 7.73 1.30
N ASP A 321 30.51 8.78 2.09
CA ASP A 321 31.81 9.32 2.49
C ASP A 321 32.43 8.52 3.66
N ALA A 322 32.47 7.19 3.48
CA ALA A 322 32.98 6.22 4.44
C ALA A 322 33.46 4.97 3.69
N PRO A 323 34.55 4.30 4.15
CA PRO A 323 34.93 3.02 3.59
C PRO A 323 33.89 1.96 3.93
N TYR A 324 33.57 1.12 2.95
CA TYR A 324 32.69 -0.03 3.16
C TYR A 324 33.51 -1.21 3.63
N ASN A 325 33.54 -1.40 4.95
CA ASN A 325 34.10 -2.59 5.57
C ASN A 325 32.97 -3.49 6.07
N ILE A 326 33.20 -4.80 6.06
CA ILE A 326 32.22 -5.80 6.45
C ILE A 326 32.08 -5.87 7.98
N GLY A 327 33.15 -5.67 8.75
CA GLY A 327 33.17 -5.95 10.19
C GLY A 327 33.53 -7.42 10.48
N PRO A 328 33.17 -7.98 11.66
CA PRO A 328 32.35 -7.38 12.73
C PRO A 328 33.09 -6.34 13.57
N ASN A 329 34.41 -6.43 13.68
CA ASN A 329 35.20 -5.59 14.59
C ASN A 329 35.05 -4.10 14.25
N LEU A 330 35.01 -3.27 15.28
CA LEU A 330 35.16 -1.82 15.15
C LEU A 330 36.64 -1.43 15.19
N ARG A 331 36.97 -0.25 14.65
CA ARG A 331 38.34 0.28 14.60
C ARG A 331 38.97 0.43 15.98
N ASN A 332 38.17 0.83 16.96
CA ASN A 332 38.58 0.98 18.35
C ASN A 332 38.20 -0.32 19.09
N PRO A 333 39.17 -1.10 19.59
CA PRO A 333 38.88 -2.31 20.35
C PRO A 333 37.99 -2.01 21.57
N GLY A 334 37.05 -2.90 21.86
CA GLY A 334 36.13 -2.77 22.99
C GLY A 334 34.94 -1.84 22.77
N TRP A 335 34.95 -1.03 21.70
CA TRP A 335 33.77 -0.24 21.32
C TRP A 335 32.63 -1.15 20.84
N LYS A 336 31.39 -0.70 21.03
CA LYS A 336 30.17 -1.37 20.59
C LYS A 336 29.19 -0.40 19.98
N VAL A 337 28.29 -0.94 19.17
CA VAL A 337 27.07 -0.26 18.75
C VAL A 337 25.93 -0.69 19.66
N ARG A 338 25.20 0.28 20.20
CA ARG A 338 23.95 0.07 20.94
C ARG A 338 22.78 0.47 20.07
N LEU A 339 21.80 -0.41 19.93
CA LEU A 339 20.52 -0.16 19.29
C LEU A 339 19.43 -0.18 20.38
N ASP A 340 18.74 0.94 20.53
CA ASP A 340 17.70 1.16 21.54
C ASP A 340 16.38 1.46 20.80
N VAL A 341 15.44 0.51 20.84
CA VAL A 341 14.16 0.60 20.12
C VAL A 341 13.00 0.37 21.07
N SER A 342 12.06 1.30 21.06
CA SER A 342 10.86 1.36 21.87
C SER A 342 9.65 1.59 20.96
N VAL A 343 9.07 0.48 20.51
CA VAL A 343 7.91 0.41 19.61
C VAL A 343 6.84 -0.49 20.22
N ALA A 344 5.60 -0.03 20.22
CA ALA A 344 4.45 -0.80 20.71
C ALA A 344 3.54 -1.17 19.54
N ASN A 345 3.08 -2.41 19.53
CA ASN A 345 1.94 -2.80 18.72
C ASN A 345 0.66 -2.41 19.44
N GLU A 346 -0.30 -1.89 18.71
CA GLU A 346 -1.59 -1.46 19.24
C GLU A 346 -2.69 -1.86 18.27
N ARG A 347 -3.79 -2.40 18.82
CA ARG A 347 -5.01 -2.56 18.02
C ARG A 347 -5.70 -1.22 17.90
N ARG A 348 -5.89 -0.77 16.67
CA ARG A 348 -6.60 0.47 16.36
C ARG A 348 -7.54 0.26 15.19
N THR A 349 -8.60 1.07 15.17
CA THR A 349 -9.50 1.11 14.03
C THR A 349 -8.90 1.93 12.90
N THR A 350 -8.81 1.35 11.71
CA THR A 350 -8.57 2.07 10.46
C THR A 350 -9.85 2.11 9.63
N PHE A 351 -9.97 3.10 8.76
CA PHE A 351 -11.18 3.34 7.97
C PHE A 351 -10.86 3.40 6.49
N ASN A 352 -11.52 2.54 5.72
CA ASN A 352 -11.62 2.73 4.28
C ASN A 352 -12.76 3.70 3.96
N THR A 353 -12.65 4.47 2.89
CA THR A 353 -13.77 5.26 2.36
C THR A 353 -14.15 4.76 0.98
N ILE A 354 -15.39 4.31 0.83
CA ILE A 354 -15.92 3.73 -0.40
C ILE A 354 -16.98 4.65 -1.00
N GLY A 355 -16.74 5.12 -2.22
CA GLY A 355 -17.67 5.91 -3.02
C GLY A 355 -18.21 5.12 -4.21
N ILE A 356 -19.49 5.26 -4.56
CA ILE A 356 -20.15 4.47 -5.61
C ILE A 356 -20.86 5.38 -6.61
N LEU A 357 -20.53 5.23 -7.89
CA LEU A 357 -21.34 5.75 -9.01
C LEU A 357 -22.02 4.56 -9.71
N LYS A 358 -23.32 4.41 -9.51
CA LYS A 358 -24.09 3.27 -10.02
C LYS A 358 -24.17 3.27 -11.54
N GLY A 359 -23.93 2.09 -12.11
CA GLY A 359 -24.11 1.83 -13.53
C GLY A 359 -25.58 1.90 -13.94
N SER A 360 -25.84 2.21 -15.21
CA SER A 360 -27.20 2.28 -15.77
C SER A 360 -27.69 0.98 -16.40
N VAL A 361 -26.81 0.02 -16.68
CA VAL A 361 -27.16 -1.23 -17.38
C VAL A 361 -26.67 -2.47 -16.63
N GLU A 362 -25.40 -2.48 -16.23
CA GLU A 362 -24.75 -3.57 -15.50
C GLU A 362 -24.33 -3.04 -14.12
N ASP A 363 -25.29 -2.64 -13.30
CA ASP A 363 -25.05 -2.04 -11.97
C ASP A 363 -24.43 -3.02 -10.96
N ASP A 364 -24.48 -4.32 -11.27
CA ASP A 364 -23.83 -5.43 -10.58
C ASP A 364 -22.42 -5.76 -11.13
N ARG A 365 -21.82 -4.92 -11.98
CA ARG A 365 -20.41 -5.04 -12.41
C ARG A 365 -19.60 -3.84 -11.95
N TYR A 366 -18.41 -4.09 -11.42
CA TYR A 366 -17.62 -3.08 -10.70
C TYR A 366 -16.30 -2.80 -11.40
N VAL A 367 -16.06 -1.54 -11.77
CA VAL A 367 -14.72 -1.03 -12.08
C VAL A 367 -14.24 -0.25 -10.86
N LEU A 368 -13.18 -0.73 -10.23
CA LEU A 368 -12.65 -0.15 -9.01
C LEU A 368 -11.49 0.79 -9.33
N LEU A 369 -11.48 1.97 -8.71
CA LEU A 369 -10.34 2.88 -8.66
C LEU A 369 -9.90 3.01 -7.21
N GLY A 370 -8.71 2.52 -6.88
CA GLY A 370 -8.18 2.48 -5.53
C GLY A 370 -6.93 3.32 -5.35
N ASN A 371 -6.79 3.87 -4.14
CA ASN A 371 -5.61 4.52 -3.64
C ASN A 371 -5.64 4.50 -2.12
N HIS A 372 -4.51 4.28 -1.45
CA HIS A 372 -4.45 4.48 0.00
C HIS A 372 -4.38 5.94 0.38
N ARG A 373 -4.68 6.24 1.64
CA ARG A 373 -4.75 7.60 2.17
C ARG A 373 -3.72 7.83 3.27
N ASP A 374 -3.48 6.82 4.11
CA ASP A 374 -2.52 6.93 5.22
C ASP A 374 -1.09 7.12 4.71
N ALA A 375 -0.31 7.92 5.44
CA ALA A 375 1.11 8.14 5.18
C ALA A 375 1.95 8.09 6.46
N TRP A 376 3.25 7.81 6.36
CA TRP A 376 4.16 7.88 7.52
C TRP A 376 4.32 9.29 8.12
N THR A 377 4.18 10.33 7.30
CA THR A 377 4.23 11.74 7.70
C THR A 377 3.14 12.52 6.95
N PHE A 378 3.51 13.51 6.12
CA PHE A 378 2.59 14.33 5.32
C PHE A 378 2.13 13.65 4.02
N GLY A 379 2.95 12.72 3.50
CA GLY A 379 2.61 11.88 2.35
C GLY A 379 2.26 12.61 1.06
N ALA A 380 3.00 13.66 0.68
CA ALA A 380 2.66 14.48 -0.49
C ALA A 380 2.75 13.73 -1.83
N LEU A 381 3.74 12.86 -1.99
CA LEU A 381 3.79 11.94 -3.12
C LEU A 381 2.98 10.69 -2.79
N ASP A 382 3.53 9.89 -1.88
CA ASP A 382 2.96 8.66 -1.35
C ASP A 382 2.12 8.98 -0.11
N PRO A 383 0.77 8.92 -0.15
CA PRO A 383 -0.09 8.65 -1.32
C PRO A 383 -0.90 9.85 -1.82
N SER A 384 -0.75 11.02 -1.21
CA SER A 384 -1.72 12.13 -1.38
C SER A 384 -1.80 12.63 -2.81
N SER A 385 -0.76 12.43 -3.63
CA SER A 385 -0.79 12.75 -5.07
C SER A 385 -1.82 11.91 -5.83
N GLY A 386 -1.92 10.62 -5.52
CA GLY A 386 -2.97 9.74 -6.03
C GLY A 386 -4.34 10.12 -5.47
N THR A 387 -4.40 10.50 -4.18
CA THR A 387 -5.69 10.76 -3.52
C THR A 387 -6.30 12.03 -4.09
N ALA A 388 -5.48 13.07 -4.28
CA ALA A 388 -5.88 14.30 -4.95
C ALA A 388 -6.40 14.05 -6.37
N SER A 389 -5.75 13.16 -7.11
CA SER A 389 -6.17 12.76 -8.46
C SER A 389 -7.50 11.99 -8.44
N MET A 390 -7.68 11.06 -7.50
CA MET A 390 -8.91 10.29 -7.34
C MET A 390 -10.13 11.18 -7.01
N ILE A 391 -9.95 12.16 -6.12
CA ILE A 391 -11.02 13.13 -5.79
C ILE A 391 -11.42 13.93 -7.02
N GLU A 392 -10.44 14.36 -7.83
CA GLU A 392 -10.71 15.12 -9.04
C GLU A 392 -11.47 14.29 -10.08
N ILE A 393 -11.08 13.03 -10.27
CA ILE A 393 -11.80 12.10 -11.16
C ILE A 393 -13.25 11.90 -10.68
N ALA A 394 -13.46 11.73 -9.37
CA ALA A 394 -14.81 11.61 -8.80
C ALA A 394 -15.64 12.88 -9.05
N ARG A 395 -15.06 14.07 -8.86
CA ARG A 395 -15.70 15.37 -9.14
C ARG A 395 -16.10 15.49 -10.61
N VAL A 396 -15.20 15.16 -11.53
CA VAL A 396 -15.45 15.23 -12.98
C VAL A 396 -16.57 14.28 -13.40
N PHE A 397 -16.54 13.01 -12.97
CA PHE A 397 -17.63 12.08 -13.29
C PHE A 397 -18.98 12.53 -12.72
N GLY A 398 -18.97 13.08 -11.51
CA GLY A 398 -20.18 13.62 -10.89
C GLY A 398 -20.72 14.88 -11.59
N ASN A 399 -19.85 15.75 -12.09
CA ASN A 399 -20.22 16.87 -12.96
C ASN A 399 -20.86 16.39 -14.27
N ILE A 400 -20.20 15.48 -15.00
CA ILE A 400 -20.72 14.94 -16.27
C ILE A 400 -22.07 14.25 -16.05
N LYS A 401 -22.23 13.50 -14.94
CA LYS A 401 -23.51 12.93 -14.54
C LYS A 401 -24.61 14.00 -14.42
N ARG A 402 -24.34 15.13 -13.76
CA ARG A 402 -25.31 16.22 -13.56
C ARG A 402 -25.60 16.99 -14.85
N GLU A 403 -24.56 17.37 -15.58
CA GLU A 403 -24.66 18.25 -16.75
C GLU A 403 -25.24 17.54 -17.97
N GLN A 404 -24.90 16.27 -18.15
CA GLN A 404 -25.25 15.49 -19.35
C GLN A 404 -26.30 14.41 -19.08
N ASN A 405 -26.81 14.33 -17.84
CA ASN A 405 -27.66 13.21 -17.39
C ASN A 405 -27.05 11.84 -17.70
N TRP A 406 -25.72 11.75 -17.65
CA TRP A 406 -24.96 10.57 -18.03
C TRP A 406 -24.77 9.62 -16.85
N ARG A 407 -24.72 8.32 -17.14
CA ARG A 407 -24.27 7.28 -16.20
C ARG A 407 -23.36 6.27 -16.90
N PRO A 408 -22.35 5.74 -16.21
CA PRO A 408 -21.52 4.68 -16.78
C PRO A 408 -22.38 3.42 -17.00
N ARG A 409 -22.00 2.58 -17.95
CA ARG A 409 -22.68 1.30 -18.18
C ARG A 409 -22.61 0.40 -16.93
N ARG A 410 -21.43 0.35 -16.32
CA ARG A 410 -21.08 -0.43 -15.12
C ARG A 410 -20.87 0.47 -13.93
N THR A 411 -21.02 -0.06 -12.73
CA THR A 411 -20.78 0.68 -11.50
C THR A 411 -19.30 0.98 -11.34
N ILE A 412 -18.97 2.25 -11.05
CA ILE A 412 -17.62 2.68 -10.68
C ILE A 412 -17.55 2.76 -9.15
N VAL A 413 -16.52 2.14 -8.57
CA VAL A 413 -16.29 2.12 -7.12
C VAL A 413 -14.97 2.82 -6.84
N PHE A 414 -15.01 3.92 -6.10
CA PHE A 414 -13.84 4.64 -5.63
C PHE A 414 -13.46 4.12 -4.24
N CYS A 415 -12.19 3.80 -4.04
CA CYS A 415 -11.71 3.17 -2.83
C CYS A 415 -10.52 3.93 -2.25
N SER A 416 -10.74 4.65 -1.15
CA SER A 416 -9.68 5.23 -0.34
C SER A 416 -9.33 4.27 0.79
N TRP A 417 -8.17 3.63 0.70
CA TRP A 417 -7.73 2.59 1.65
C TRP A 417 -7.02 3.19 2.87
N GLY A 418 -7.32 2.67 4.05
CA GLY A 418 -6.55 2.96 5.27
C GLY A 418 -5.49 1.90 5.55
N ALA A 419 -4.50 2.24 6.36
CA ALA A 419 -3.42 1.36 6.84
C ALA A 419 -2.67 0.58 5.74
N HIS A 420 -2.48 1.18 4.56
CA HIS A 420 -1.67 0.59 3.50
C HIS A 420 -0.19 0.51 3.88
N GLU A 421 0.32 1.53 4.57
CA GLU A 421 1.72 1.62 4.97
C GLU A 421 2.13 0.50 5.96
N TYR A 422 1.13 -0.05 6.65
CA TYR A 422 1.27 -1.17 7.60
C TYR A 422 1.16 -2.55 6.95
N GLY A 423 1.10 -2.63 5.61
CA GLY A 423 1.05 -3.89 4.87
C GLY A 423 -0.27 -4.09 4.13
N LEU A 424 -0.71 -3.09 3.37
CA LEU A 424 -1.91 -3.15 2.53
C LEU A 424 -3.20 -3.46 3.32
N VAL A 425 -3.25 -3.11 4.60
CA VAL A 425 -4.24 -3.67 5.54
C VAL A 425 -5.67 -3.37 5.08
N GLY A 426 -6.04 -2.10 4.91
CA GLY A 426 -7.42 -1.74 4.57
C GLY A 426 -7.93 -2.37 3.28
N SER A 427 -7.11 -2.43 2.22
CA SER A 427 -7.51 -3.05 0.96
C SER A 427 -7.62 -4.58 1.07
N TYR A 428 -6.74 -5.23 1.84
CA TYR A 428 -6.82 -6.66 2.13
C TYR A 428 -8.07 -7.00 2.93
N GLU A 429 -8.35 -6.29 4.03
CA GLU A 429 -9.52 -6.58 4.86
C GLU A 429 -10.82 -6.41 4.07
N TRP A 430 -10.90 -5.36 3.24
CA TRP A 430 -12.08 -5.13 2.40
C TRP A 430 -12.25 -6.18 1.31
N THR A 431 -11.16 -6.58 0.65
CA THR A 431 -11.22 -7.64 -0.36
C THR A 431 -11.58 -9.00 0.24
N GLN A 432 -11.10 -9.32 1.45
CA GLN A 432 -11.50 -10.52 2.18
C GLN A 432 -12.98 -10.49 2.55
N GLN A 433 -13.48 -9.37 3.07
CA GLN A 433 -14.91 -9.20 3.42
C GLN A 433 -15.82 -9.36 2.20
N HIS A 434 -15.39 -8.87 1.03
CA HIS A 434 -16.18 -8.84 -0.19
C HIS A 434 -15.76 -9.87 -1.25
N ALA A 435 -14.92 -10.85 -0.89
CA ALA A 435 -14.27 -11.77 -1.83
C ALA A 435 -15.24 -12.45 -2.81
N LYS A 436 -16.37 -12.96 -2.30
CA LYS A 436 -17.40 -13.63 -3.14
C LYS A 436 -17.99 -12.69 -4.19
N VAL A 437 -18.28 -11.45 -3.79
CA VAL A 437 -18.87 -10.43 -4.65
C VAL A 437 -17.84 -9.99 -5.69
N LEU A 438 -16.63 -9.65 -5.25
CA LEU A 438 -15.55 -9.20 -6.14
C LEU A 438 -15.16 -10.26 -7.17
N ASN A 439 -15.01 -11.53 -6.76
CA ASN A 439 -14.67 -12.62 -7.66
C ASN A 439 -15.70 -12.82 -8.79
N GLN A 440 -16.96 -12.45 -8.58
CA GLN A 440 -18.03 -12.64 -9.56
C GLN A 440 -18.34 -11.38 -10.36
N ARG A 441 -18.03 -10.19 -9.82
CA ARG A 441 -18.56 -8.91 -10.31
C ARG A 441 -17.50 -7.85 -10.60
N ALA A 442 -16.31 -7.96 -10.03
CA ALA A 442 -15.23 -7.04 -10.35
C ALA A 442 -14.75 -7.27 -11.79
N VAL A 443 -14.67 -6.18 -12.55
CA VAL A 443 -14.18 -6.17 -13.94
C VAL A 443 -12.70 -5.83 -13.97
N ALA A 444 -12.30 -4.79 -13.24
CA ALA A 444 -10.92 -4.34 -13.12
C ALA A 444 -10.72 -3.58 -11.81
N TYR A 445 -9.49 -3.62 -11.30
CA TYR A 445 -8.99 -2.76 -10.24
C TYR A 445 -7.87 -1.89 -10.80
N LEU A 446 -8.09 -0.59 -10.82
CA LEU A 446 -7.13 0.43 -11.22
C LEU A 446 -6.53 1.04 -9.95
N ASN A 447 -5.21 1.08 -9.85
CA ASN A 447 -4.52 1.64 -8.70
C ASN A 447 -3.82 2.94 -9.09
N VAL A 448 -3.98 3.98 -8.27
CA VAL A 448 -3.20 5.22 -8.39
C VAL A 448 -2.67 5.60 -7.01
N ASP A 449 -1.56 4.97 -6.64
CA ASP A 449 -0.92 5.21 -5.35
C ASP A 449 -0.21 6.57 -5.36
N THR A 450 0.94 6.61 -6.02
CA THR A 450 1.70 7.82 -6.29
C THR A 450 1.48 8.21 -7.74
N ALA A 451 0.81 9.35 -7.99
CA ALA A 451 0.47 9.80 -9.32
C ALA A 451 1.67 10.39 -10.09
N VAL A 452 2.71 10.83 -9.38
CA VAL A 452 3.89 11.48 -9.97
C VAL A 452 5.17 11.00 -9.28
N SER A 453 6.07 10.40 -10.03
CA SER A 453 7.39 9.94 -9.55
C SER A 453 8.58 10.61 -10.27
N GLY A 454 8.32 11.39 -11.32
CA GLY A 454 9.35 12.03 -12.14
C GLY A 454 8.77 12.76 -13.35
N LYS A 455 9.65 13.29 -14.22
CA LYS A 455 9.26 14.15 -15.35
C LYS A 455 9.24 13.46 -16.72
N GLN A 456 9.80 12.25 -16.85
CA GLN A 456 10.28 11.79 -18.16
C GLN A 456 9.50 10.65 -18.81
N GLU A 457 8.86 9.72 -18.09
CA GLU A 457 8.06 8.66 -18.73
C GLU A 457 6.92 8.18 -17.82
N TYR A 458 5.85 7.63 -18.43
CA TYR A 458 4.80 6.90 -17.73
C TYR A 458 5.27 5.47 -17.45
N GLU A 459 5.25 5.05 -16.19
CA GLU A 459 5.36 3.64 -15.80
C GLU A 459 3.92 3.15 -15.52
N VAL A 460 3.42 2.22 -16.36
CA VAL A 460 2.05 1.66 -16.26
C VAL A 460 2.09 0.30 -15.58
#